data_AF-A0A518EXN6-F1
#
_entry.id   AF-A0A518EXN6-F1
#
_cell.length_a   1.000
_cell.length_b   1.000
_cell.length_c   1.000
_cell.angle_alpha   90.00
_cell.angle_beta   90.00
_cell.angle_gamma   90.00
#
_symmetry.space_group_name_H-M   'P 1'
#
loop_
_entity.id
_entity.type
_entity.pdbx_description
1 polymer ?
#
loop_
_entity_poly.entity_id
_entity_poly.type
_entity_poly.pdbx_seq_one_letter_code
_entity_poly.pdbx_strand_id
1 'polypeptide(L)'
;MNEGRVEMVLEHLLPGHLQLVARLDGADPVRLVGGWHGVDVVAGVEATLSLPTLTGGMLQLSVASVLPPTERTLADVQFRRSGADAWEELSLITREESPGGWSIMQNSSALVGGPDARTPPMEPGHYDLRVTLQGHEDATSRFRILEGQTEALELTLRLKDD
;
A
#
# COMPACT_ATOMS: atom_id res chain seq x y z
N MET A 1 -46.38 -15.06 5.09
CA MET A 1 -44.96 -14.94 4.74
C MET A 1 -44.35 -14.08 5.82
N ASN A 2 -43.46 -14.64 6.65
CA ASN A 2 -42.67 -13.83 7.57
C ASN A 2 -41.65 -13.09 6.71
N GLU A 3 -41.73 -11.77 6.66
CA GLU A 3 -40.70 -10.96 6.02
C GLU A 3 -39.47 -11.02 6.92
N GLY A 4 -38.48 -11.81 6.50
CA GLY A 4 -37.19 -11.89 7.19
C GLY A 4 -36.53 -10.52 7.20
N ARG A 5 -36.13 -10.05 8.38
CA ARG A 5 -35.40 -8.78 8.52
C ARG A 5 -33.92 -9.08 8.72
N VAL A 6 -33.09 -8.48 7.88
CA VAL A 6 -31.64 -8.46 8.04
C VAL A 6 -31.26 -7.12 8.64
N GLU A 7 -30.65 -7.14 9.82
CA GLU A 7 -30.02 -5.96 10.38
C GLU A 7 -28.52 -6.08 10.16
N MET A 8 -27.93 -5.05 9.52
CA MET A 8 -26.49 -4.97 9.26
C MET A 8 -25.96 -3.73 9.97
N VAL A 9 -24.96 -3.94 10.82
CA VAL A 9 -24.26 -2.86 11.49
C VAL A 9 -22.79 -2.91 11.07
N LEU A 10 -22.29 -1.76 10.66
CA LEU A 10 -20.87 -1.53 10.42
C LEU A 10 -20.26 -1.11 11.75
N GLU A 11 -19.51 -2.01 12.35
CA GLU A 11 -18.84 -1.76 13.63
C GLU A 11 -17.33 -1.76 13.45
N HIS A 12 -16.63 -1.09 14.37
CA HIS A 12 -15.17 -1.08 14.42
C HIS A 12 -14.52 -0.79 13.06
N LEU A 13 -14.84 0.39 12.49
CA LEU A 13 -14.16 0.96 11.30
C LEU A 13 -12.72 1.31 11.65
N LEU A 14 -11.96 0.28 11.95
CA LEU A 14 -10.58 0.37 12.36
C LEU A 14 -9.67 0.25 11.14
N PRO A 15 -8.44 0.75 11.32
CA PRO A 15 -7.35 0.53 10.39
C PRO A 15 -7.17 -0.95 10.05
N GLY A 16 -7.22 -1.35 8.78
CA GLY A 16 -6.92 -2.72 8.37
C GLY A 16 -8.09 -3.70 8.38
N HIS A 17 -9.25 -3.41 9.00
CA HIS A 17 -10.42 -4.30 9.00
C HIS A 17 -11.78 -3.58 9.06
N LEU A 18 -12.72 -4.01 8.22
CA LEU A 18 -14.16 -3.81 8.33
C LEU A 18 -14.77 -4.99 9.09
N GLN A 19 -15.58 -4.73 10.11
CA GLN A 19 -16.47 -5.74 10.66
C GLN A 19 -17.90 -5.48 10.21
N LEU A 20 -18.45 -6.45 9.49
CA LEU A 20 -19.88 -6.50 9.21
C LEU A 20 -20.52 -7.44 10.24
N VAL A 21 -21.38 -6.91 11.09
CA VAL A 21 -22.19 -7.72 12.03
C VAL A 21 -23.58 -7.84 11.45
N ALA A 22 -24.07 -9.07 11.29
CA ALA A 22 -25.42 -9.33 10.81
C ALA A 22 -26.20 -10.23 11.75
N ARG A 23 -27.47 -9.88 11.92
CA ARG A 23 -28.45 -10.69 12.61
C ARG A 23 -29.68 -10.87 11.73
N LEU A 24 -30.15 -12.12 11.68
CA LEU A 24 -31.35 -12.49 10.95
C LEU A 24 -32.47 -12.81 11.93
N ASP A 25 -33.65 -12.23 11.72
CA ASP A 25 -34.87 -12.57 12.45
C ASP A 25 -35.88 -13.26 11.52
N GLY A 26 -36.20 -14.52 11.83
CA GLY A 26 -37.30 -15.26 11.21
C GLY A 26 -37.16 -15.55 9.71
N ALA A 27 -35.93 -15.51 9.18
CA ALA A 27 -35.60 -15.67 7.76
C ALA A 27 -34.88 -17.01 7.45
N ASP A 28 -34.88 -17.41 6.17
CA ASP A 28 -33.97 -18.45 5.67
C ASP A 28 -32.50 -18.00 5.82
N PRO A 29 -31.55 -18.94 5.96
CA PRO A 29 -30.12 -18.60 6.05
C PRO A 29 -29.66 -17.72 4.89
N VAL A 30 -28.87 -16.69 5.20
CA VAL A 30 -28.30 -15.77 4.21
C VAL A 30 -26.80 -15.85 4.29
N ARG A 31 -26.11 -15.92 3.15
CA ARG A 31 -24.65 -15.85 3.09
C ARG A 31 -24.20 -14.43 2.84
N LEU A 32 -23.38 -13.89 3.74
CA LEU A 32 -22.63 -12.67 3.50
C LEU A 32 -21.34 -13.01 2.76
N VAL A 33 -21.01 -12.24 1.72
CA VAL A 33 -19.81 -12.43 0.91
C VAL A 33 -19.09 -11.10 0.71
N GLY A 34 -17.77 -11.09 0.93
CA GLY A 34 -16.90 -9.96 0.67
C GLY A 34 -15.54 -10.43 0.15
N GLY A 35 -15.28 -10.23 -1.14
CA GLY A 35 -14.12 -10.80 -1.83
C GLY A 35 -14.14 -12.33 -1.75
N TRP A 36 -13.07 -12.92 -1.20
CA TRP A 36 -12.90 -14.37 -0.99
C TRP A 36 -13.47 -14.86 0.33
N HIS A 37 -13.89 -13.97 1.23
CA HIS A 37 -14.44 -14.31 2.53
C HIS A 37 -15.96 -14.40 2.46
N GLY A 38 -16.53 -15.32 3.22
CA GLY A 38 -17.97 -15.36 3.42
C GLY A 38 -18.33 -16.04 4.73
N VAL A 39 -19.48 -15.66 5.27
CA VAL A 39 -20.05 -16.26 6.48
C VAL A 39 -21.53 -16.51 6.24
N ASP A 40 -21.99 -17.69 6.63
CA ASP A 40 -23.41 -18.03 6.60
C ASP A 40 -24.04 -17.48 7.89
N VAL A 41 -25.11 -16.70 7.73
CA VAL A 41 -25.88 -16.11 8.81
C VAL A 41 -27.17 -16.89 8.93
N VAL A 42 -27.51 -17.31 10.15
CA VAL A 42 -28.70 -18.12 10.44
C VAL A 42 -29.59 -17.35 11.42
N ALA A 43 -30.91 -17.57 11.34
CA ALA A 43 -31.87 -16.90 12.19
C ALA A 43 -31.54 -17.05 13.68
N GLY A 44 -31.59 -15.94 14.41
CA GLY A 44 -31.30 -15.88 15.86
C GLY A 44 -29.82 -15.96 16.23
N VAL A 45 -28.91 -16.06 15.25
CA VAL A 45 -27.46 -16.08 15.47
C VAL A 45 -26.84 -14.81 14.91
N GLU A 46 -26.01 -14.15 15.71
CA GLU A 46 -25.16 -13.06 15.24
C GLU A 46 -23.93 -13.64 14.54
N ALA A 47 -23.65 -13.14 13.35
CA ALA A 47 -22.48 -13.52 12.58
C ALA A 47 -21.63 -12.28 12.25
N THR A 48 -20.31 -12.44 12.34
CA THR A 48 -19.36 -11.38 12.03
C THR A 48 -18.53 -11.75 10.81
N LEU A 49 -18.57 -10.91 9.78
CA LEU A 49 -17.66 -10.97 8.64
C LEU A 49 -16.57 -9.91 8.82
N SER A 50 -15.33 -10.34 9.07
CA SER A 50 -14.18 -9.45 9.08
C SER A 50 -13.57 -9.39 7.68
N LEU A 51 -13.60 -8.22 7.04
CA LEU A 51 -12.96 -7.97 5.76
C LEU A 51 -11.74 -7.08 5.99
N PRO A 52 -10.58 -7.35 5.39
CA PRO A 52 -9.49 -6.39 5.46
C PRO A 52 -9.89 -5.11 4.71
N THR A 53 -9.94 -3.97 5.40
CA THR A 53 -9.98 -2.65 4.77
C THR A 53 -8.56 -2.16 4.76
N LEU A 54 -7.88 -2.21 3.62
CA LEU A 54 -6.56 -1.60 3.50
C LEU A 54 -6.70 -0.06 3.61
N THR A 55 -6.92 0.48 4.80
CA THR A 55 -6.41 1.80 5.16
C THR A 55 -4.93 1.61 5.47
N GLY A 56 -4.14 1.46 4.42
CA GLY A 56 -2.70 1.56 4.56
C GLY A 56 -2.27 3.01 4.82
N GLY A 57 -0.99 3.22 5.11
CA GLY A 57 -0.37 4.50 4.80
C GLY A 57 0.28 4.45 3.42
N MET A 58 0.83 5.56 2.96
CA MET A 58 1.56 5.63 1.70
C MET A 58 2.98 6.11 1.96
N LEU A 59 3.92 5.71 1.12
CA LEU A 59 5.23 6.34 1.01
C LEU A 59 5.21 7.26 -0.22
N GLN A 60 5.63 8.50 -0.05
CA GLN A 60 6.07 9.40 -1.11
C GLN A 60 7.60 9.40 -1.12
N LEU A 61 8.20 9.06 -2.25
CA LEU A 61 9.64 8.89 -2.40
C LEU A 61 10.18 9.88 -3.43
N SER A 62 11.19 10.64 -3.04
CA SER A 62 12.04 11.42 -3.94
C SER A 62 13.44 10.82 -3.98
N VAL A 63 14.00 10.65 -5.18
CA VAL A 63 15.35 10.12 -5.36
C VAL A 63 16.19 11.14 -6.13
N ALA A 64 17.26 11.60 -5.50
CA ALA A 64 18.26 12.47 -6.08
C ALA A 64 19.59 11.72 -6.28
N SER A 65 20.50 12.31 -7.04
CA SER A 65 21.91 11.90 -7.08
C SER A 65 22.79 13.12 -6.84
N VAL A 66 23.95 12.90 -6.18
CA VAL A 66 24.98 13.94 -6.00
C VAL A 66 25.46 14.53 -7.33
N LEU A 67 25.40 13.74 -8.40
CA LEU A 67 25.56 14.21 -9.77
C LEU A 67 24.27 13.92 -10.52
N PRO A 68 23.43 14.95 -10.78
CA PRO A 68 22.17 14.74 -11.48
C PRO A 68 22.46 14.14 -12.86
N PRO A 69 21.71 13.09 -13.25
CA PRO A 69 21.97 12.42 -14.51
C PRO A 69 21.66 13.35 -15.69
N THR A 70 22.45 13.24 -16.76
CA THR A 70 22.23 14.01 -18.00
C THR A 70 21.09 13.47 -18.85
N GLU A 71 20.64 12.24 -18.56
CA GLU A 71 19.57 11.54 -19.27
C GLU A 71 18.57 10.94 -18.27
N ARG A 72 17.39 10.55 -18.78
CA ARG A 72 16.34 9.90 -17.99
C ARG A 72 16.89 8.62 -17.34
N THR A 73 17.02 8.63 -16.02
CA THR A 73 17.64 7.53 -15.26
C THR A 73 16.68 6.98 -14.22
N LEU A 74 16.46 5.67 -14.25
CA LEU A 74 15.62 4.96 -13.28
C LEU A 74 16.51 4.21 -12.28
N ALA A 75 16.24 4.38 -10.99
CA ALA A 75 16.86 3.61 -9.92
C ALA A 75 15.87 2.57 -9.38
N ASP A 76 16.32 1.33 -9.21
CA ASP A 76 15.49 0.25 -8.71
C ASP A 76 15.22 0.43 -7.22
N VAL A 77 13.96 0.20 -6.83
CA VAL A 77 13.49 0.42 -5.47
C VAL A 77 12.96 -0.88 -4.89
N GLN A 78 13.55 -1.27 -3.78
CA GLN A 78 13.18 -2.44 -3.04
C GLN A 78 12.89 -2.08 -1.59
N PHE A 79 12.04 -2.86 -0.95
CA PHE A 79 11.71 -2.68 0.45
C PHE A 79 11.65 -4.04 1.15
N ARG A 80 11.64 -3.99 2.47
CA ARG A 80 11.32 -5.13 3.32
C ARG A 80 10.75 -4.65 4.63
N ARG A 81 9.96 -5.48 5.31
CA ARG A 81 9.66 -5.24 6.73
C ARG A 81 10.96 -5.25 7.52
N SER A 82 11.14 -4.30 8.43
CA SER A 82 12.38 -4.22 9.22
C SER A 82 12.61 -5.53 9.98
N GLY A 83 13.79 -6.12 9.79
CA GLY A 83 14.16 -7.42 10.37
C GLY A 83 13.86 -8.64 9.50
N ALA A 84 13.22 -8.47 8.33
CA ALA A 84 13.10 -9.54 7.34
C ALA A 84 14.43 -9.75 6.59
N ASP A 85 14.68 -10.99 6.16
CA ASP A 85 15.92 -11.34 5.46
C ASP A 85 15.87 -11.00 3.96
N ALA A 86 14.69 -11.10 3.35
CA ALA A 86 14.50 -10.91 1.91
C ALA A 86 14.08 -9.47 1.57
N TRP A 87 14.54 -8.98 0.42
CA TRP A 87 14.10 -7.74 -0.20
C TRP A 87 13.05 -8.04 -1.26
N GLU A 88 12.03 -7.19 -1.33
CA GLU A 88 10.94 -7.25 -2.30
C GLU A 88 10.94 -6.01 -3.17
N GLU A 89 10.49 -6.10 -4.42
CA GLU A 89 10.28 -4.93 -5.26
C GLU A 89 9.16 -4.04 -4.70
N LEU A 90 9.42 -2.73 -4.62
CA LEU A 90 8.41 -1.79 -4.16
C LEU A 90 7.61 -1.26 -5.36
N SER A 91 6.30 -1.51 -5.38
CA SER A 91 5.43 -0.90 -6.39
C SER A 91 5.31 0.61 -6.17
N LEU A 92 5.66 1.37 -7.19
CA LEU A 92 5.65 2.82 -7.24
C LEU A 92 4.75 3.30 -8.37
N ILE A 93 4.03 4.39 -8.09
CA ILE A 93 3.15 5.10 -9.00
C ILE A 93 3.73 6.51 -9.17
N THR A 94 4.12 6.85 -10.39
CA THR A 94 4.67 8.15 -10.73
C THR A 94 3.73 8.84 -11.70
N ARG A 95 3.45 10.12 -11.45
CA ARG A 95 2.65 10.96 -12.33
C ARG A 95 3.58 11.97 -13.00
N GLU A 96 3.66 11.91 -14.32
CA GLU A 96 4.57 12.74 -15.12
C GLU A 96 3.79 13.51 -16.19
N GLU A 97 4.17 14.76 -16.43
CA GLU A 97 3.59 15.58 -17.49
C GLU A 97 4.16 15.16 -18.84
N SER A 98 3.29 15.01 -19.84
CA SER A 98 3.66 14.66 -21.21
C SER A 98 2.95 15.55 -22.23
N PRO A 99 3.45 15.65 -23.49
CA PRO A 99 2.75 16.36 -24.55
C PRO A 99 1.38 15.71 -24.83
N GLY A 100 0.33 16.26 -24.22
CA GLY A 100 -1.04 15.71 -24.28
C GLY A 100 -1.72 15.51 -22.92
N GLY A 101 -1.01 15.71 -21.80
CA GLY A 101 -1.60 15.64 -20.45
C GLY A 101 -0.72 14.92 -19.46
N TRP A 102 -1.31 14.14 -18.57
CA TRP A 102 -0.59 13.39 -17.55
C TRP A 102 -0.48 11.92 -17.93
N SER A 103 0.72 11.37 -17.77
CA SER A 103 0.99 9.94 -17.84
C SER A 103 1.15 9.39 -16.43
N ILE A 104 0.57 8.21 -16.18
CA ILE A 104 0.76 7.46 -14.94
C ILE A 104 1.64 6.25 -15.27
N MET A 105 2.76 6.13 -14.57
CA MET A 105 3.65 4.99 -14.66
C MET A 105 3.54 4.18 -13.36
N GLN A 106 3.41 2.87 -13.47
CA GLN A 106 3.48 1.97 -12.32
C GLN A 106 4.57 0.92 -12.55
N ASN A 107 5.59 0.92 -11.71
CA ASN A 107 6.77 0.06 -11.83
C ASN A 107 7.47 -0.10 -10.47
N SER A 108 8.67 -0.69 -10.47
CA SER A 108 9.51 -0.88 -9.27
C SER A 108 10.75 0.02 -9.25
N SER A 109 10.72 1.14 -9.99
CA SER A 109 11.89 2.02 -10.16
C SER A 109 11.49 3.50 -10.11
N ALA A 110 12.25 4.31 -9.38
CA ALA A 110 12.04 5.75 -9.25
C ALA A 110 12.89 6.55 -10.25
N LEU A 111 12.37 7.67 -10.75
CA LEU A 111 13.12 8.56 -11.64
C LEU A 111 14.07 9.44 -10.82
N VAL A 112 15.37 9.33 -11.09
CA VAL A 112 16.41 10.09 -10.38
C VAL A 112 16.37 11.55 -10.82
N GLY A 113 16.19 12.47 -9.88
CA GLY A 113 15.97 13.89 -10.12
C GLY A 113 14.59 14.19 -10.75
N GLY A 114 13.69 13.20 -10.75
CA GLY A 114 12.36 13.28 -11.32
C GLY A 114 11.28 13.73 -10.33
N PRO A 115 9.99 13.64 -10.71
CA PRO A 115 8.89 13.87 -9.79
C PRO A 115 8.82 12.75 -8.73
N ASP A 116 8.20 13.08 -7.61
CA ASP A 116 8.00 12.12 -6.52
C ASP A 116 7.17 10.91 -6.96
N ALA A 117 7.63 9.73 -6.58
CA ALA A 117 6.90 8.48 -6.73
C ALA A 117 6.08 8.19 -5.46
N ARG A 118 4.94 7.51 -5.60
CA ARG A 118 4.10 7.12 -4.46
C ARG A 118 3.77 5.64 -4.48
N THR A 119 3.72 5.01 -3.32
CA THR A 119 3.26 3.61 -3.24
C THR A 119 1.74 3.54 -3.29
N PRO A 120 1.16 2.39 -3.69
CA PRO A 120 -0.16 1.99 -3.20
C PRO A 120 -0.21 1.98 -1.66
N PRO A 121 -1.40 1.91 -1.05
CA PRO A 121 -1.52 1.75 0.39
C PRO A 121 -0.70 0.55 0.90
N MET A 122 0.19 0.80 1.84
CA MET A 122 1.03 -0.18 2.52
C MET A 122 0.49 -0.43 3.93
N GLU A 123 0.62 -1.66 4.41
CA GLU A 123 0.28 -1.98 5.80
C GLU A 123 1.09 -1.09 6.77
N PRO A 124 0.49 -0.62 7.88
CA PRO A 124 1.24 0.09 8.91
C PRO A 124 2.37 -0.78 9.49
N GLY A 125 3.54 -0.19 9.69
CA GLY A 125 4.71 -0.94 10.12
C GLY A 125 6.03 -0.20 9.95
N HIS A 126 7.13 -0.86 10.34
CA HIS A 126 8.49 -0.40 10.08
C HIS A 126 9.07 -1.15 8.88
N TYR A 127 9.71 -0.40 8.00
CA TYR A 127 10.26 -0.90 6.76
C TYR A 127 11.67 -0.37 6.56
N ASP A 128 12.51 -1.18 5.94
CA ASP A 128 13.76 -0.72 5.35
C ASP A 128 13.53 -0.56 3.84
N LEU A 129 13.98 0.56 3.27
CA LEU A 129 14.02 0.85 1.84
C LEU A 129 15.45 0.70 1.34
N ARG A 130 15.62 0.17 0.13
CA ARG A 130 16.88 0.15 -0.60
C ARG A 130 16.64 0.69 -2.00
N VAL A 131 17.50 1.61 -2.42
CA VAL A 131 17.53 2.15 -3.78
C VAL A 131 18.89 1.85 -4.39
N THR A 132 18.88 1.21 -5.56
CA THR A 132 20.09 0.79 -6.26
C THR A 132 20.13 1.38 -7.66
N LEU A 133 21.31 1.87 -8.04
CA LEU A 133 21.59 2.36 -9.38
C LEU A 133 23.02 1.99 -9.76
N GLN A 134 23.23 1.53 -11.00
CA GLN A 134 24.56 1.19 -11.48
C GLN A 134 25.51 2.41 -11.37
N GLY A 135 26.75 2.17 -10.94
CA GLY A 135 27.74 3.24 -10.71
C GLY A 135 27.56 4.03 -9.41
N HIS A 136 26.51 3.75 -8.63
CA HIS A 136 26.22 4.41 -7.36
C HIS A 136 26.25 3.43 -6.20
N GLU A 137 26.57 3.92 -5.01
CA GLU A 137 26.37 3.19 -3.76
C GLU A 137 24.88 2.92 -3.51
N ASP A 138 24.58 1.75 -2.94
CA ASP A 138 23.23 1.43 -2.51
C ASP A 138 22.80 2.38 -1.38
N ALA A 139 21.73 3.14 -1.60
CA ALA A 139 21.14 3.96 -0.55
C ALA A 139 20.13 3.14 0.23
N THR A 140 20.26 3.10 1.57
CA THR A 140 19.29 2.44 2.44
C THR A 140 18.76 3.41 3.49
N SER A 141 17.48 3.30 3.82
CA SER A 141 16.86 4.08 4.89
C SER A 141 15.75 3.29 5.56
N ARG A 142 15.44 3.62 6.81
CA ARG A 142 14.34 3.03 7.56
C ARG A 142 13.23 4.06 7.69
N PHE A 143 11.99 3.63 7.46
CA PHE A 143 10.81 4.48 7.56
C PHE A 143 9.67 3.73 8.28
N ARG A 144 8.67 4.50 8.72
CA ARG A 144 7.47 3.95 9.37
C ARG A 144 6.24 4.37 8.58
N ILE A 145 5.43 3.38 8.22
CA ILE A 145 4.10 3.64 7.66
C ILE A 145 3.11 3.71 8.82
N LEU A 146 2.44 4.86 8.90
CA LEU A 146 1.29 5.09 9.77
C LEU A 146 0.03 5.05 8.91
N GLU A 147 -1.03 4.51 9.49
CA GLU A 147 -2.30 4.38 8.79
C GLU A 147 -2.89 5.74 8.39
N GLY A 148 -3.40 5.83 7.15
CA GLY A 148 -4.00 7.04 6.61
C GLY A 148 -3.02 8.19 6.34
N GLN A 149 -1.73 8.00 6.67
CA GLN A 149 -0.70 9.02 6.50
C GLN A 149 0.14 8.74 5.26
N THR A 150 0.66 9.81 4.67
CA THR A 150 1.70 9.74 3.65
C THR A 150 3.02 10.11 4.30
N GLU A 151 3.94 9.17 4.37
CA GLU A 151 5.31 9.40 4.80
C GLU A 151 6.13 9.90 3.61
N ALA A 152 6.84 11.01 3.77
CA ALA A 152 7.73 11.53 2.73
C ALA A 152 9.18 11.14 3.04
N LEU A 153 9.86 10.54 2.06
CA LEU A 153 11.25 10.14 2.17
C LEU A 153 12.05 10.67 0.97
N GLU A 154 13.18 11.30 1.28
CA GLU A 154 14.14 11.74 0.28
C GLU A 154 15.42 10.91 0.42
N LEU A 155 15.91 10.38 -0.71
CA LEU A 155 17.16 9.65 -0.78
C LEU A 155 18.09 10.28 -1.80
N THR A 156 19.37 10.39 -1.45
CA THR A 156 20.41 10.87 -2.38
C THR A 156 21.41 9.75 -2.65
N LEU A 157 21.52 9.34 -3.91
CA LEU A 157 22.50 8.39 -4.39
C LEU A 157 23.87 9.04 -4.50
N ARG A 158 24.90 8.32 -4.07
CA ARG A 158 26.31 8.74 -4.15
C ARG A 158 27.03 7.87 -5.17
N LEU A 159 28.02 8.42 -5.87
CA LEU A 159 28.89 7.63 -6.72
C LEU A 159 29.69 6.64 -5.86
N LYS A 160 30.00 5.46 -6.43
CA LYS A 160 31.01 4.58 -5.83
C LYS A 160 32.38 5.24 -5.95
N ASP A 161 33.15 5.18 -4.88
CA ASP A 161 34.57 5.51 -4.94
C ASP A 161 35.29 4.40 -5.74
N ASP A 162 36.00 4.79 -6.81
CA ASP A 162 36.88 3.93 -7.62
C ASP A 162 38.23 3.66 -6.94
#